data_AF-A0A7Y5BSU7-F1
#
_entry.id   AF-A0A7Y5BSU7-F1
#
_cell.length_a   1.000
_cell.length_b   1.000
_cell.length_c   1.000
_cell.angle_alpha   90.00
_cell.angle_beta   90.00
_cell.angle_gamma   90.00
#
_symmetry.space_group_name_H-M   'P 1'
#
loop_
_entity.id
_entity.type
_entity.pdbx_description
1 polymer ?
#
loop_
_entity_poly.entity_id
_entity_poly.type
_entity_poly.pdbx_seq_one_letter_code
_entity_poly.pdbx_strand_id
1 'polypeptide(L)'
;MNTTTLLQLNVVPEGKTAWLTFDQYQELKNLFEAVSPFSPEIDTSAFRLHRFLTDMADLDVPMNIEAIHFNAFVLLRRGYKVEEITEKEYQDLLRLMDGLERPDPDDMELHEAGGHRNLYNYLTIQMGISVPKGRGPVWYRAKGLVEANSVA
;
A
#
# COMPACT_ATOMS: atom_id res chain seq x y z
N MET A 1 -28.75 -21.15 -23.56
CA MET A 1 -28.56 -19.72 -23.23
C MET A 1 -27.14 -19.58 -22.75
N ASN A 2 -26.27 -18.88 -23.50
CA ASN A 2 -24.93 -18.54 -23.05
C ASN A 2 -25.07 -17.35 -22.08
N THR A 3 -24.96 -17.60 -20.79
CA THR A 3 -24.76 -16.55 -19.78
C THR A 3 -23.35 -16.03 -19.97
N THR A 4 -23.18 -15.06 -20.88
CA THR A 4 -21.97 -14.25 -20.94
C THR A 4 -21.95 -13.44 -19.65
N THR A 5 -21.20 -13.92 -18.65
CA THR A 5 -20.90 -13.15 -17.44
C THR A 5 -20.16 -11.91 -17.90
N LEU A 6 -20.87 -10.78 -18.01
CA LEU A 6 -20.25 -9.49 -18.25
C LEU A 6 -19.27 -9.26 -17.11
N LEU A 7 -17.98 -9.10 -17.44
CA LEU A 7 -16.97 -8.66 -16.47
C LEU A 7 -17.42 -7.30 -15.96
N GLN A 8 -18.03 -7.29 -14.76
CA GLN A 8 -18.43 -6.06 -14.10
C GLN A 8 -17.14 -5.42 -13.57
N LEU A 9 -16.56 -4.57 -14.41
CA LEU A 9 -15.43 -3.74 -14.06
C LEU A 9 -15.96 -2.64 -13.16
N ASN A 10 -15.85 -2.83 -11.85
CA ASN A 10 -16.07 -1.74 -10.91
C ASN A 10 -14.85 -0.83 -10.95
N VAL A 11 -14.76 -0.11 -12.06
CA VAL A 11 -13.88 1.04 -12.18
C VAL A 11 -14.34 2.00 -11.10
N VAL A 12 -13.64 2.01 -9.98
CA VAL A 12 -13.86 3.04 -8.96
C VAL A 12 -13.77 4.38 -9.70
N PRO A 13 -14.80 5.25 -9.63
CA PRO A 13 -14.89 6.43 -10.48
C PRO A 13 -13.63 7.30 -10.41
N GLU A 14 -13.13 7.77 -11.56
CA GLU A 14 -12.04 8.75 -11.62
C GLU A 14 -12.34 9.93 -10.68
N GLY A 15 -11.34 10.37 -9.91
CA GLY A 15 -11.47 11.48 -8.97
C GLY A 15 -11.80 11.11 -7.51
N LYS A 16 -12.15 9.85 -7.19
CA LYS A 16 -12.18 9.43 -5.77
C LYS A 16 -10.75 9.36 -5.21
N THR A 17 -10.47 10.09 -4.14
CA THR A 17 -9.17 10.10 -3.44
C THR A 17 -8.83 8.73 -2.89
N ALA A 18 -7.54 8.43 -2.70
CA ALA A 18 -7.11 7.22 -2.01
C ALA A 18 -7.72 7.19 -0.61
N TRP A 19 -8.27 6.04 -0.21
CA TRP A 19 -8.93 5.88 1.10
C TRP A 19 -8.39 4.69 1.91
N LEU A 20 -7.67 3.76 1.25
CA LEU A 20 -7.00 2.68 1.96
C LEU A 20 -5.93 3.27 2.86
N THR A 21 -5.87 2.85 4.11
CA THR A 21 -4.69 3.12 4.95
C THR A 21 -3.46 2.45 4.35
N PHE A 22 -2.26 2.84 4.78
CA PHE A 22 -1.04 2.20 4.32
C PHE A 22 -1.05 0.68 4.57
N ASP A 23 -1.54 0.24 5.73
CA ASP A 23 -1.66 -1.20 6.06
C ASP A 23 -2.59 -1.95 5.12
N GLN A 24 -3.76 -1.38 4.84
CA GLN A 24 -4.71 -1.96 3.89
C GLN A 24 -4.14 -2.00 2.48
N TYR A 25 -3.37 -0.98 2.09
CA TYR A 25 -2.67 -0.97 0.81
C TYR A 25 -1.59 -2.05 0.73
N GLN A 26 -0.81 -2.26 1.80
CA GLN A 26 0.19 -3.34 1.84
C GLN A 26 -0.48 -4.71 1.82
N GLU A 27 -1.58 -4.90 2.54
CA GLU A 27 -2.38 -6.13 2.48
C GLU A 27 -2.87 -6.40 1.06
N LEU A 28 -3.46 -5.40 0.41
CA LEU A 28 -3.91 -5.50 -0.98
C LEU A 28 -2.75 -5.86 -1.93
N LYS A 29 -1.59 -5.22 -1.77
CA LYS A 29 -0.41 -5.46 -2.60
C LYS A 29 0.07 -6.91 -2.45
N ASN A 30 0.19 -7.39 -1.22
CA ASN A 30 0.62 -8.76 -0.93
C ASN A 30 -0.37 -9.79 -1.50
N LEU A 31 -1.68 -9.53 -1.36
CA LEU A 31 -2.72 -10.40 -1.92
C LEU A 31 -2.70 -10.38 -3.46
N PHE A 32 -2.48 -9.21 -4.07
CA PHE A 32 -2.37 -9.05 -5.51
C PHE A 32 -1.18 -9.83 -6.09
N GLU A 33 0.01 -9.68 -5.50
CA GLU A 33 1.22 -10.37 -5.95
C GLU A 33 1.13 -11.89 -5.78
N ALA A 34 0.32 -12.37 -4.83
CA ALA A 34 0.09 -13.79 -4.60
C ALA A 34 -0.89 -14.44 -5.60
N VAL A 35 -1.58 -13.66 -6.42
CA VAL A 35 -2.60 -14.15 -7.38
C VAL A 35 -2.10 -13.98 -8.79
N SER A 36 -1.90 -15.07 -9.52
CA SER A 36 -1.60 -15.01 -10.95
C SER A 36 -2.87 -14.67 -11.75
N PRO A 37 -2.84 -13.64 -12.63
CA PRO A 37 -3.99 -13.31 -13.48
C PRO A 37 -4.30 -14.40 -14.52
N PHE A 38 -3.37 -15.34 -14.73
CA PHE A 38 -3.50 -16.43 -15.70
C PHE A 38 -3.86 -17.77 -15.05
N SER A 39 -4.20 -17.77 -13.75
CA SER A 39 -4.61 -19.00 -13.09
C SER A 39 -5.90 -19.53 -13.73
N PRO A 40 -6.00 -20.84 -14.04
CA PRO A 40 -7.21 -21.42 -14.60
C PRO A 40 -8.34 -21.56 -13.56
N GLU A 41 -8.01 -21.52 -12.26
CA GLU A 41 -8.94 -21.77 -11.17
C GLU A 41 -8.77 -20.76 -10.03
N ILE A 42 -9.89 -20.46 -9.34
CA ILE A 42 -9.91 -19.60 -8.17
C ILE A 42 -9.40 -20.40 -6.98
N ASP A 43 -8.17 -20.11 -6.58
CA ASP A 43 -7.54 -20.69 -5.41
C ASP A 43 -7.81 -19.85 -4.15
N THR A 44 -7.24 -20.29 -3.03
CA THR A 44 -7.36 -19.60 -1.73
C THR A 44 -6.85 -18.17 -1.77
N SER A 45 -5.80 -17.88 -2.54
CA SER A 45 -5.24 -16.53 -2.65
C SER A 45 -6.19 -15.61 -3.41
N ALA A 46 -6.74 -16.08 -4.53
CA ALA A 46 -7.74 -15.37 -5.32
C ALA A 46 -9.02 -15.11 -4.51
N PHE A 47 -9.46 -16.08 -3.70
CA PHE A 47 -10.60 -15.91 -2.80
C PHE A 47 -10.34 -14.86 -1.72
N ARG A 48 -9.14 -14.84 -1.12
CA ARG A 48 -8.75 -13.81 -0.13
C ARG A 48 -8.71 -12.42 -0.75
N LEU A 49 -8.16 -12.31 -1.97
CA LEU A 49 -8.14 -11.05 -2.70
C LEU A 49 -9.57 -10.59 -3.03
N HIS A 50 -10.44 -11.48 -3.51
CA HIS A 50 -11.86 -11.18 -3.74
C HIS A 50 -12.54 -10.65 -2.48
N ARG A 51 -12.37 -11.34 -1.34
CA ARG A 51 -12.94 -10.92 -0.06
C ARG A 51 -12.43 -9.55 0.39
N PHE A 52 -11.16 -9.23 0.16
CA PHE A 52 -10.65 -7.89 0.44
C PHE A 52 -11.39 -6.85 -0.40
N LEU A 53 -11.58 -7.11 -1.69
CA LEU A 53 -12.27 -6.19 -2.60
C LEU A 53 -13.75 -5.98 -2.23
N THR A 54 -14.46 -7.03 -1.84
CA THR A 54 -15.88 -6.94 -1.46
C THR A 54 -16.09 -6.39 -0.07
N ASP A 55 -15.35 -6.90 0.93
CA ASP A 55 -15.67 -6.63 2.33
C ASP A 55 -14.97 -5.36 2.83
N MET A 56 -13.74 -5.10 2.37
CA MET A 56 -12.95 -3.94 2.78
C MET A 56 -13.15 -2.75 1.84
N ALA A 57 -13.14 -2.99 0.52
CA ALA A 57 -13.27 -1.91 -0.47
C ALA A 57 -14.71 -1.69 -0.95
N ASP A 58 -15.68 -2.46 -0.45
CA ASP A 58 -17.11 -2.38 -0.77
C ASP A 58 -17.37 -2.38 -2.29
N LEU A 59 -16.62 -3.20 -3.02
CA LEU A 59 -16.75 -3.37 -4.46
C LEU A 59 -17.58 -4.61 -4.79
N ASP A 60 -18.54 -4.46 -5.70
CA ASP A 60 -19.34 -5.56 -6.26
C ASP A 60 -18.57 -6.37 -7.33
N VAL A 61 -17.51 -7.09 -6.93
CA VAL A 61 -16.62 -7.80 -7.86
C VAL A 61 -17.12 -9.22 -8.11
N PRO A 62 -17.30 -9.66 -9.38
CA PRO A 62 -17.66 -11.04 -9.66
C PRO A 62 -16.51 -11.99 -9.30
N MET A 63 -16.85 -13.21 -8.86
CA MET A 63 -15.89 -14.26 -8.52
C MET A 63 -15.25 -14.85 -9.80
N ASN A 64 -14.35 -14.07 -10.40
CA ASN A 64 -13.63 -14.34 -11.65
C ASN A 64 -12.22 -13.74 -11.52
N ILE A 65 -11.18 -14.50 -11.87
CA ILE A 65 -9.77 -14.09 -11.62
C ILE A 65 -9.38 -12.82 -12.36
N GLU A 66 -9.79 -12.69 -13.62
CA GLU A 66 -9.49 -11.49 -14.41
C GLU A 66 -10.14 -10.26 -13.77
N ALA A 67 -11.42 -10.38 -13.36
CA ALA A 67 -12.13 -9.31 -12.68
C ALA A 67 -11.48 -8.95 -11.33
N ILE A 68 -11.19 -9.95 -10.50
CA ILE A 68 -10.55 -9.78 -9.19
C ILE A 68 -9.20 -9.07 -9.34
N HIS A 69 -8.33 -9.59 -10.20
CA HIS A 69 -6.99 -9.08 -10.40
C HIS A 69 -7.00 -7.67 -11.00
N PHE A 70 -7.89 -7.39 -11.96
CA PHE A 70 -8.01 -6.05 -12.55
C PHE A 70 -8.49 -5.01 -11.52
N ASN A 71 -9.54 -5.31 -10.74
CA ASN A 71 -10.04 -4.38 -9.73
C ASN A 71 -8.99 -4.10 -8.64
N ALA A 72 -8.24 -5.13 -8.23
CA ALA A 72 -7.11 -4.98 -7.32
C ALA A 72 -6.01 -4.07 -7.88
N PHE A 73 -5.64 -4.26 -9.16
CA PHE A 73 -4.68 -3.38 -9.84
C PHE A 73 -5.14 -1.92 -9.87
N VAL A 74 -6.42 -1.67 -10.18
CA VAL A 74 -6.99 -0.32 -10.22
C VAL A 74 -6.95 0.35 -8.84
N LEU A 75 -7.25 -0.41 -7.77
CA LEU A 75 -7.14 0.08 -6.40
C LEU A 75 -5.69 0.38 -6.01
N LEU A 76 -4.74 -0.52 -6.33
CA LEU A 76 -3.32 -0.29 -6.07
C LEU A 76 -2.80 0.96 -6.76
N ARG A 77 -3.20 1.22 -8.01
CA ARG A 77 -2.76 2.41 -8.75
C ARG A 77 -3.18 3.73 -8.09
N ARG A 78 -4.23 3.74 -7.26
CA ARG A 78 -4.68 4.93 -6.53
C ARG A 78 -3.79 5.28 -5.34
N GLY A 79 -2.95 4.36 -4.89
CA GLY A 79 -2.14 4.53 -3.69
C GLY A 79 -2.98 4.43 -2.41
N TYR A 80 -2.41 4.93 -1.31
CA TYR A 80 -3.02 4.95 0.00
C TYR A 80 -3.38 6.38 0.42
N LYS A 81 -4.34 6.50 1.34
CA LYS A 81 -4.72 7.76 1.98
C LYS A 81 -3.47 8.36 2.63
N VAL A 82 -3.14 9.59 2.25
CA VAL A 82 -2.06 10.35 2.89
C VAL A 82 -2.44 10.56 4.36
N GLU A 83 -1.53 10.14 5.25
CA GLU A 83 -1.63 10.43 6.67
C GLU A 83 -1.18 11.88 6.91
N GLU A 84 -2.01 12.64 7.61
CA GLU A 84 -1.64 13.96 8.11
C GLU A 84 -0.66 13.78 9.27
N ILE A 85 0.45 14.51 9.22
CA ILE A 85 1.44 14.55 10.30
C ILE A 85 1.47 15.96 10.88
N THR A 86 1.81 16.09 12.15
CA THR A 86 2.00 17.39 12.80
C THR A 86 3.24 18.10 12.25
N GLU A 87 3.28 19.43 12.38
CA GLU A 87 4.48 20.22 12.02
C GLU A 87 5.73 19.72 12.74
N LYS A 88 5.59 19.30 14.01
CA LYS A 88 6.71 18.74 14.77
C LYS A 88 7.20 17.44 14.14
N GLU A 89 6.30 16.53 13.81
CA GLU A 89 6.65 15.26 13.17
C GLU A 89 7.29 15.46 11.79
N TYR A 90 6.79 16.44 11.03
CA TYR A 90 7.39 16.82 9.76
C TYR A 90 8.85 17.29 9.94
N GLN A 91 9.12 18.20 10.87
CA GLN A 91 10.47 18.69 11.15
C GLN A 91 11.41 17.60 11.69
N ASP A 92 10.89 16.71 12.54
CA ASP A 92 11.65 15.59 13.08
C ASP A 92 12.01 14.58 11.98
N LEU A 93 11.08 14.27 11.06
CA LEU A 93 11.35 13.42 9.90
C LEU A 93 12.43 14.02 8.99
N LEU A 94 12.35 15.31 8.68
CA LEU A 94 13.38 16.00 7.90
C LEU A 94 14.76 15.87 8.55
N ARG A 95 14.84 16.07 9.88
CA ARG A 95 16.09 15.91 10.63
C ARG A 95 16.61 14.48 10.64
N LEU A 96 15.74 13.49 10.79
CA LEU A 96 16.13 12.09 10.82
C LEU A 96 16.56 11.58 9.44
N MET A 97 15.99 12.14 8.38
CA MET A 97 16.35 11.82 7.00
C MET A 97 17.62 12.54 6.54
N ASP A 98 17.97 13.69 7.14
CA ASP A 98 19.17 14.44 6.81
C ASP A 98 20.44 13.61 7.03
N GLY A 99 21.30 13.56 6.02
CA GLY A 99 22.52 12.75 6.01
C GLY A 99 22.32 11.23 5.89
N LEU A 100 21.08 10.72 5.73
CA LEU A 100 20.87 9.31 5.42
C LEU A 100 21.13 9.02 3.94
N GLU A 101 21.86 7.94 3.66
CA GLU A 101 21.94 7.39 2.31
C GLU A 101 20.54 7.00 1.82
N ARG A 102 20.23 7.33 0.58
CA ARG A 102 19.01 6.87 -0.10
C ARG A 102 19.18 5.40 -0.50
N PRO A 103 18.44 4.46 0.13
CA PRO A 103 18.54 3.05 -0.19
C PRO A 103 17.75 2.70 -1.46
N ASP A 104 17.99 1.48 -1.96
CA ASP A 104 17.09 0.85 -2.92
C ASP A 104 15.70 0.63 -2.28
N PRO A 105 14.58 0.86 -3.00
CA PRO A 105 13.23 0.62 -2.46
C PRO A 105 13.02 -0.78 -1.87
N ASP A 106 13.66 -1.80 -2.45
CA ASP A 106 13.50 -3.19 -2.07
C ASP A 106 14.56 -3.65 -1.04
N ASP A 107 15.32 -2.70 -0.49
CA ASP A 107 16.29 -2.97 0.56
C ASP A 107 15.59 -3.29 1.90
N MET A 108 15.43 -4.59 2.15
CA MET A 108 14.82 -5.12 3.36
C MET A 108 15.81 -5.24 4.53
N GLU A 109 17.07 -4.85 4.36
CA GLU A 109 18.04 -4.90 5.46
C GLU A 109 17.81 -3.72 6.40
N LEU A 110 17.61 -4.00 7.70
CA LEU A 110 17.59 -2.97 8.73
C LEU A 110 18.52 -3.37 9.86
N HIS A 111 19.66 -2.70 9.95
CA HIS A 111 20.61 -2.92 11.02
C HIS A 111 20.00 -2.57 12.39
N GLU A 112 20.49 -3.22 13.45
CA GLU A 112 20.00 -2.99 14.81
C GLU A 112 20.40 -1.61 15.38
N ALA A 113 21.34 -0.90 14.74
CA ALA A 113 21.73 0.46 15.06
C ALA A 113 21.98 1.28 13.78
N GLY A 114 21.83 2.60 13.87
CA GLY A 114 22.11 3.54 12.77
C GLY A 114 20.93 4.44 12.43
N GLY A 115 21.13 5.29 11.42
CA GLY A 115 20.18 6.32 11.03
C GLY A 115 18.83 5.78 10.55
N HIS A 116 18.82 4.80 9.63
CA HIS A 116 17.57 4.16 9.18
C HIS A 116 16.83 3.43 10.31
N ARG A 117 17.55 2.89 11.30
CA ARG A 117 16.94 2.27 12.49
C ARG A 117 16.26 3.32 13.38
N ASN A 118 16.89 4.48 13.56
CA ASN A 118 16.30 5.60 14.29
C ASN A 118 15.03 6.09 13.58
N LEU A 119 15.08 6.22 12.25
CA LEU A 119 13.93 6.61 11.44
C LEU A 119 12.79 5.57 11.53
N TYR A 120 13.11 4.27 11.47
CA TYR A 120 12.12 3.19 11.68
C TYR A 120 11.46 3.29 13.05
N ASN A 121 12.24 3.47 14.11
CA ASN A 121 11.72 3.58 15.48
C ASN A 121 10.85 4.84 15.64
N TYR A 122 11.23 5.95 15.02
CA TYR A 122 10.43 7.17 15.06
C TYR A 122 9.05 6.94 14.41
N LEU A 123 9.03 6.43 13.17
CA LEU A 123 7.79 6.13 12.46
C LEU A 123 6.91 5.15 13.24
N THR A 124 7.47 4.02 13.68
CA THR A 124 6.66 2.92 14.25
C THR A 124 6.32 3.09 15.72
N ILE A 125 7.22 3.65 16.54
CA ILE A 125 7.05 3.74 17.99
C ILE A 125 6.50 5.12 18.37
N GLN A 126 7.04 6.20 17.80
CA GLN A 126 6.63 7.55 18.20
C GLN A 126 5.37 8.00 17.46
N MET A 127 5.32 7.80 16.14
CA MET A 127 4.17 8.21 15.32
C MET A 127 3.09 7.11 15.21
N GLY A 128 3.42 5.86 15.55
CA GLY A 128 2.50 4.73 15.39
C GLY A 128 2.20 4.36 13.94
N ILE A 129 3.04 4.79 13.00
CA ILE A 129 2.91 4.50 11.57
C ILE A 129 3.51 3.12 11.28
N SER A 130 2.71 2.27 10.68
CA SER A 130 3.14 0.95 10.24
C SER A 130 4.08 1.05 9.03
N VAL A 131 5.20 0.34 9.11
CA VAL A 131 6.25 0.32 8.09
C VAL A 131 6.92 -1.06 8.08
N PRO A 132 7.14 -1.69 6.90
CA PRO A 132 7.94 -2.90 6.82
C PRO A 132 9.37 -2.68 7.35
N LYS A 133 9.92 -3.65 8.09
CA LYS A 133 11.29 -3.57 8.61
C LYS A 133 12.29 -3.71 7.45
N GLY A 134 12.88 -2.58 7.03
CA GLY A 134 13.88 -2.51 5.97
C GLY A 134 14.32 -1.08 5.69
N ARG A 135 15.57 -0.86 5.29
CA ARG A 135 16.10 0.47 4.91
C ARG A 135 15.26 1.13 3.83
N GLY A 136 14.96 0.41 2.76
CA GLY A 136 14.13 0.82 1.63
C GLY A 136 12.74 1.26 2.07
N PRO A 137 11.90 0.35 2.58
CA PRO A 137 10.55 0.66 3.02
C PRO A 137 10.47 1.84 3.99
N VAL A 138 11.41 1.92 4.94
CA VAL A 138 11.48 3.01 5.94
C VAL A 138 11.75 4.36 5.31
N TRP A 139 12.78 4.44 4.48
CA TRP A 139 13.17 5.70 3.87
C TRP A 139 12.09 6.22 2.90
N TYR A 140 11.55 5.35 2.06
CA TYR A 140 10.50 5.75 1.11
C TYR A 140 9.17 6.06 1.81
N ARG A 141 8.86 5.43 2.94
CA ARG A 141 7.70 5.82 3.74
C ARG A 141 7.85 7.23 4.30
N ALA A 142 8.99 7.51 4.94
CA ALA A 142 9.27 8.82 5.51
C ALA A 142 9.24 9.90 4.42
N LYS A 143 9.89 9.65 3.28
CA LYS A 143 9.88 10.55 2.13
C LYS A 143 8.45 10.86 1.67
N GLY A 144 7.61 9.84 1.51
CA GLY A 144 6.23 10.03 1.07
C GLY A 144 5.41 10.89 2.04
N LEU A 145 5.65 10.77 3.35
CA LEU A 145 5.02 11.63 4.35
C LEU A 145 5.49 13.10 4.25
N VAL A 146 6.80 13.32 4.09
CA VAL A 146 7.37 14.66 3.91
C VAL A 146 6.85 15.31 2.63
N GLU A 147 6.92 14.63 1.49
CA GLU A 147 6.49 15.19 0.20
C GLU A 147 5.00 15.56 0.21
N ALA A 148 4.16 14.73 0.81
CA ALA A 148 2.73 14.98 0.87
C ALA A 148 2.34 16.16 1.78
N ASN A 149 3.17 16.50 2.77
CA ASN A 149 2.94 17.62 3.70
C ASN A 149 3.77 18.87 3.37
N SER A 150 4.64 18.80 2.36
CA SER A 150 5.45 19.94 1.88
C SER A 150 4.67 20.97 1.04
N VAL A 151 3.43 20.64 0.65
CA VAL A 151 2.56 21.44 -0.24
C VAL A 151 1.35 22.01 0.51
N ALA A 152 1.31 21.91 1.83
CA ALA A 152 0.24 22.43 2.68
C ALA A 152 0.51 23.88 3.13
#